data_AF-A0A4R3XL90-F1
#
_entry.id   AF-A0A4R3XL90-F1
#
_cell.length_a   1.000
_cell.length_b   1.000
_cell.length_c   1.000
_cell.angle_alpha   90.00
_cell.angle_beta   90.00
_cell.angle_gamma   90.00
#
_symmetry.space_group_name_H-M   'P 1'
#
loop_
_entity.id
_entity.type
_entity.pdbx_description
1 polymer ?
#
loop_
_entity_poly.entity_id
_entity_poly.type
_entity_poly.pdbx_seq_one_letter_code
_entity_poly.pdbx_strand_id
1 'polypeptide(L)'
;MAVIREENSVEVGIGAAAFSPLFLQSRNQTRWAIVALASIGICTLTATLAAVFAPGVRPLLLQEDGIIEMASVACLAAAVLGAVVVSVTWGGPRLPLLVAGLIGFAELMDETSFGSRLFGFQPPALYGGGELDGFHDLLILAYRVLRDIHPTLAWILAGLLLAASLGMMMFALSQLGRGVGEKSSWLADHMLIFLHIGFIGLAQVIDVAAESKVLSAVEEMLEFNASLPLLFYVASRPSSRPINNAG
;
A
#
# COMPACT_ATOMS: atom_id res chain seq x y z
N MET A 1 -73.00 19.74 -8.11
CA MET A 1 -72.35 18.43 -8.35
C MET A 1 -71.21 18.70 -9.32
N ALA A 2 -70.01 18.95 -8.80
CA ALA A 2 -68.83 19.32 -9.57
C ALA A 2 -67.82 18.19 -9.45
N VAL A 3 -67.39 17.63 -10.58
CA VAL A 3 -66.36 16.59 -10.67
C VAL A 3 -65.00 17.29 -10.60
N ILE A 4 -64.31 17.13 -9.46
CA ILE A 4 -62.94 17.57 -9.28
C ILE A 4 -62.04 16.49 -9.88
N ARG A 5 -61.22 16.87 -10.86
CA ARG A 5 -60.18 16.03 -11.48
C ARG A 5 -58.90 16.26 -10.69
N GLU A 6 -58.45 15.26 -9.93
CA GLU A 6 -57.13 15.25 -9.30
C GLU A 6 -56.05 15.14 -10.38
N GLU A 7 -55.21 16.15 -10.49
CA GLU A 7 -53.92 16.05 -11.18
C GLU A 7 -52.88 15.53 -10.20
N ASN A 8 -52.42 14.30 -10.44
CA ASN A 8 -51.25 13.74 -9.78
C ASN A 8 -49.99 14.51 -10.21
N SER A 9 -49.51 15.41 -9.35
CA SER A 9 -48.14 15.92 -9.45
C SER A 9 -47.17 14.82 -9.03
N VAL A 10 -46.56 14.17 -10.02
CA VAL A 10 -45.39 13.32 -9.85
C VAL A 10 -44.29 14.17 -9.24
N GLU A 11 -43.96 13.91 -7.97
CA GLU A 11 -42.74 14.43 -7.34
C GLU A 11 -41.53 13.90 -8.12
N VAL A 12 -40.98 14.77 -8.96
CA VAL A 12 -39.67 14.57 -9.58
C VAL A 12 -38.62 14.81 -8.50
N GLY A 13 -38.46 13.81 -7.62
CA GLY A 13 -37.34 13.70 -6.68
C GLY A 13 -36.05 13.34 -7.42
N ILE A 14 -35.55 14.26 -8.26
CA ILE A 14 -34.21 14.13 -8.85
C ILE A 14 -33.19 14.40 -7.75
N GLY A 15 -32.76 13.33 -7.09
CA GLY A 15 -31.35 12.98 -6.88
C GLY A 15 -30.37 14.07 -6.42
N ALA A 16 -30.77 14.97 -5.51
CA ALA A 16 -29.88 16.01 -4.98
C ALA A 16 -29.23 15.66 -3.64
N ALA A 17 -29.04 14.37 -3.33
CA ALA A 17 -28.47 13.93 -2.05
C ALA A 17 -27.52 12.73 -2.22
N ALA A 18 -26.39 12.90 -2.91
CA ALA A 18 -25.38 11.85 -2.93
C ALA A 18 -23.93 12.32 -3.10
N PHE A 19 -23.60 13.62 -3.02
CA PHE A 19 -22.20 14.03 -3.14
C PHE A 19 -21.87 15.26 -2.29
N SER A 20 -21.77 15.06 -0.97
CA SER A 20 -20.79 15.72 -0.09
C SER A 20 -20.86 15.16 1.34
N PRO A 21 -19.72 14.99 2.05
CA PRO A 21 -18.52 15.82 1.94
C PRO A 21 -17.27 15.00 1.53
N LEU A 22 -16.93 15.02 0.24
CA LEU A 22 -15.60 14.61 -0.24
C LEU A 22 -14.49 15.52 0.30
N PHE A 23 -14.82 16.75 0.70
CA PHE A 23 -13.83 17.76 1.10
C PHE A 23 -13.33 17.66 2.54
N LEU A 24 -13.98 16.89 3.43
CA LEU A 24 -13.51 16.68 4.81
C LEU A 24 -12.46 15.57 4.91
N GLN A 25 -12.32 14.73 3.88
CA GLN A 25 -11.45 13.56 3.91
C GLN A 25 -9.98 13.90 3.64
N SER A 26 -9.72 14.88 2.77
CA SER A 26 -8.37 15.29 2.36
C SER A 26 -7.51 15.87 3.48
N ARG A 27 -8.09 16.70 4.35
CA ARG A 27 -7.37 17.31 5.48
C ARG A 27 -6.94 16.26 6.51
N ASN A 28 -7.61 15.10 6.54
CA ASN A 28 -7.21 13.95 7.33
C ASN A 28 -6.05 13.21 6.65
N GLN A 29 -6.10 13.01 5.33
CA GLN A 29 -5.05 12.31 4.57
C GLN A 29 -3.68 12.97 4.69
N THR A 30 -3.59 14.30 4.56
CA THR A 30 -2.31 15.02 4.75
C THR A 30 -1.71 14.75 6.14
N ARG A 31 -2.54 14.74 7.19
CA ARG A 31 -2.07 14.44 8.56
C ARG A 31 -1.56 13.01 8.67
N TRP A 32 -2.32 12.03 8.17
CA TRP A 32 -1.91 10.63 8.17
C TRP A 32 -0.66 10.38 7.33
N ALA A 33 -0.49 11.10 6.22
CA ALA A 33 0.72 11.06 5.42
C ALA A 33 1.93 11.68 6.12
N ILE A 34 1.76 12.78 6.87
CA ILE A 34 2.83 13.31 7.73
C ILE A 34 3.20 12.28 8.80
N VAL A 35 2.22 11.65 9.46
CA VAL A 35 2.49 10.60 10.46
C VAL A 35 3.17 9.39 9.83
N ALA A 36 2.74 8.95 8.65
CA ALA A 36 3.35 7.84 7.93
C ALA A 36 4.80 8.14 7.57
N LEU A 37 5.08 9.31 6.98
CA LEU A 37 6.44 9.73 6.63
C LEU A 37 7.33 9.92 7.86
N ALA A 38 6.78 10.45 8.96
CA ALA A 38 7.51 10.55 10.22
C ALA A 38 7.84 9.16 10.79
N SER A 39 6.89 8.21 10.72
CA SER A 39 7.08 6.82 11.16
C SER A 39 8.15 6.13 10.32
N ILE A 40 8.07 6.24 8.99
CA ILE A 40 9.09 5.75 8.04
C ILE A 40 10.48 6.33 8.41
N GLY A 41 10.56 7.66 8.58
CA GLY A 41 11.82 8.32 8.91
C GLY A 41 12.42 7.86 10.24
N ILE A 42 11.61 7.75 11.28
CA ILE A 42 12.04 7.29 12.61
C ILE A 42 12.48 5.82 12.55
N CYS A 43 11.69 4.95 11.94
CA CYS A 43 12.01 3.53 11.80
C CYS A 43 13.29 3.31 10.99
N THR A 44 13.41 3.95 9.81
CA THR A 44 14.60 3.88 8.96
C THR A 44 15.84 4.37 9.68
N LEU A 45 15.74 5.53 10.35
CA LEU A 45 16.86 6.08 11.11
C LEU A 45 17.25 5.15 12.24
N THR A 46 16.29 4.65 13.01
CA THR A 46 16.55 3.75 14.14
C THR A 46 17.21 2.46 13.67
N ALA A 47 16.70 1.84 12.61
CA ALA A 47 17.29 0.63 12.03
C ALA A 47 18.71 0.89 11.51
N THR A 48 18.92 2.02 10.82
CA THR A 48 20.24 2.43 10.33
C THR A 48 21.23 2.64 11.47
N LEU A 49 20.84 3.39 12.51
CA LEU A 49 21.71 3.65 13.67
C LEU A 49 22.03 2.35 14.41
N ALA A 50 21.06 1.44 14.57
CA ALA A 50 21.29 0.13 15.16
C ALA A 50 22.28 -0.70 14.31
N ALA A 51 22.11 -0.73 12.99
CA ALA A 51 23.02 -1.43 12.08
C ALA A 51 24.44 -0.85 12.09
N VAL A 52 24.59 0.48 12.25
CA VAL A 52 25.89 1.15 12.30
C VAL A 52 26.59 0.92 13.65
N PHE A 53 25.90 1.16 14.76
CA PHE A 53 26.50 1.14 16.09
C PHE A 53 26.54 -0.25 16.74
N ALA A 54 25.69 -1.18 16.30
CA ALA A 54 25.66 -2.55 16.79
C ALA A 54 25.72 -3.55 15.61
N PRO A 55 26.89 -3.74 14.96
CA PRO A 55 27.00 -4.62 13.79
C PRO A 55 26.56 -6.07 14.01
N GLY A 56 26.67 -6.57 15.25
CA GLY A 56 26.21 -7.91 15.62
C GLY A 56 24.68 -8.10 15.56
N VAL A 57 23.92 -7.00 15.51
CA VAL A 57 22.45 -7.03 15.40
C VAL A 57 21.99 -7.08 13.94
N ARG A 58 22.86 -6.77 12.97
CA ARG A 58 22.49 -6.71 11.55
C ARG A 58 21.76 -7.96 11.04
N PRO A 59 22.22 -9.20 11.32
CA PRO A 59 21.52 -10.39 10.86
C PRO A 59 20.13 -10.53 11.48
N LEU A 60 19.96 -10.15 12.75
CA LEU A 60 18.65 -10.21 13.41
C LEU A 60 17.69 -9.11 12.91
N LEU A 61 18.24 -8.00 12.41
CA LEU A 61 17.47 -6.82 12.04
C LEU A 61 17.10 -6.81 10.55
N LEU A 62 18.06 -7.11 9.67
CA LEU A 62 18.03 -6.81 8.23
C LEU A 62 18.18 -8.05 7.33
N GLN A 63 18.31 -9.24 7.91
CA GLN A 63 18.25 -10.48 7.13
C GLN A 63 16.78 -10.87 6.97
N GLU A 64 16.52 -11.67 5.95
CA GLU A 64 15.32 -12.50 5.86
C GLU A 64 15.02 -13.20 7.20
N ASP A 65 13.73 -13.29 7.53
CA ASP A 65 13.11 -13.60 8.81
C ASP A 65 13.48 -12.64 9.97
N GLY A 66 14.00 -11.47 9.64
CA GLY A 66 14.47 -10.48 10.60
C GLY A 66 13.36 -9.68 11.26
N ILE A 67 13.76 -8.81 12.18
CA ILE A 67 12.83 -7.89 12.88
C ILE A 67 12.09 -6.98 11.90
N ILE A 68 12.73 -6.54 10.81
CA ILE A 68 12.13 -5.64 9.82
C ILE A 68 11.04 -6.35 9.00
N GLU A 69 11.31 -7.56 8.49
CA GLU A 69 10.31 -8.42 7.83
C GLU A 69 9.16 -8.78 8.78
N MET A 70 9.45 -9.14 10.04
CA MET A 70 8.37 -9.43 10.99
C MET A 70 7.54 -8.17 11.32
N ALA A 71 8.11 -6.97 11.20
CA ALA A 71 7.40 -5.72 11.36
C ALA A 71 6.54 -5.37 10.13
N SER A 72 7.00 -5.64 8.90
CA SER A 72 6.18 -5.51 7.68
C SER A 72 4.99 -6.46 7.76
N VAL A 73 5.20 -7.74 8.07
CA VAL A 73 4.13 -8.74 8.31
C VAL A 73 3.09 -8.22 9.31
N ALA A 74 3.53 -7.69 10.46
CA ALA A 74 2.61 -7.17 11.46
C ALA A 74 1.80 -5.95 10.96
N CYS A 75 2.43 -5.04 10.23
CA CYS A 75 1.77 -3.87 9.65
C CYS A 75 0.76 -4.26 8.56
N LEU A 76 1.12 -5.19 7.68
CA LEU A 76 0.28 -5.71 6.61
C LEU A 76 -0.91 -6.48 7.18
N ALA A 77 -0.69 -7.36 8.15
CA ALA A 77 -1.77 -8.05 8.86
C ALA A 77 -2.74 -7.07 9.52
N ALA A 78 -2.22 -6.02 10.17
CA ALA A 78 -3.05 -4.97 10.76
C ALA A 78 -3.84 -4.18 9.68
N ALA A 79 -3.25 -3.90 8.52
CA ALA A 79 -3.93 -3.25 7.41
C ALA A 79 -5.07 -4.12 6.84
N VAL A 80 -4.83 -5.42 6.62
CA VAL A 80 -5.82 -6.38 6.14
C VAL A 80 -6.98 -6.52 7.12
N LEU A 81 -6.67 -6.79 8.39
CA LEU A 81 -7.68 -6.93 9.45
C LEU A 81 -8.44 -5.63 9.65
N GLY A 82 -7.76 -4.48 9.62
CA GLY A 82 -8.38 -3.17 9.70
C GLY A 82 -9.37 -2.93 8.55
N ALA A 83 -9.00 -3.29 7.31
CA ALA A 83 -9.87 -3.16 6.15
C ALA A 83 -11.14 -4.03 6.27
N VAL A 84 -10.99 -5.25 6.79
CA VAL A 84 -12.12 -6.16 7.07
C VAL A 84 -13.02 -5.58 8.17
N VAL A 85 -12.45 -5.20 9.31
CA VAL A 85 -13.20 -4.65 10.46
C VAL A 85 -13.98 -3.40 10.05
N VAL A 86 -13.36 -2.47 9.32
CA VAL A 86 -14.05 -1.26 8.84
C VAL A 86 -15.17 -1.62 7.86
N SER A 87 -14.94 -2.59 6.95
CA SER A 87 -15.96 -3.02 5.99
C SER A 87 -17.17 -3.67 6.67
N VAL A 88 -16.94 -4.53 7.67
CA VAL A 88 -18.02 -5.20 8.43
C VAL A 88 -18.80 -4.21 9.27
N THR A 89 -18.10 -3.35 10.03
CA THR A 89 -18.75 -2.41 10.96
C THR A 89 -19.56 -1.33 10.26
N TRP A 90 -19.30 -1.06 8.98
CA TRP A 90 -19.94 0.02 8.20
C TRP A 90 -20.92 -0.49 7.14
N GLY A 91 -21.31 -1.76 7.22
CA GLY A 91 -22.38 -2.34 6.40
C GLY A 91 -21.97 -2.73 4.98
N GLY A 92 -20.67 -2.91 4.70
CA GLY A 92 -20.21 -3.48 3.43
C GLY A 92 -18.81 -3.01 2.99
N PRO A 93 -18.21 -3.73 2.02
CA PRO A 93 -16.90 -3.36 1.47
C PRO A 93 -17.00 -2.05 0.67
N ARG A 94 -16.08 -1.13 0.95
CA ARG A 94 -15.90 0.07 0.14
C ARG A 94 -14.73 -0.15 -0.79
N LEU A 95 -14.90 0.16 -2.08
CA LEU A 95 -13.89 -0.12 -3.10
C LEU A 95 -12.46 0.30 -2.69
N PRO A 96 -12.19 1.51 -2.16
CA PRO A 96 -10.83 1.88 -1.80
C PRO A 96 -10.24 1.11 -0.59
N LEU A 97 -11.09 0.64 0.34
CA LEU A 97 -10.68 -0.20 1.46
C LEU A 97 -10.49 -1.65 1.02
N LEU A 98 -11.36 -2.14 0.13
CA LEU A 98 -11.23 -3.46 -0.47
C LEU A 98 -9.91 -3.57 -1.24
N VAL A 99 -9.61 -2.57 -2.09
CA VAL A 99 -8.36 -2.53 -2.83
C VAL A 99 -7.15 -2.49 -1.89
N ALA A 100 -7.17 -1.63 -0.86
CA ALA A 100 -6.08 -1.58 0.12
C ALA A 100 -5.91 -2.89 0.90
N GLY A 101 -7.02 -3.54 1.29
CA GLY A 101 -7.00 -4.83 1.98
C GLY A 101 -6.49 -5.95 1.07
N LEU A 102 -6.85 -5.96 -0.22
CA LEU A 102 -6.35 -6.95 -1.18
C LEU A 102 -4.86 -6.76 -1.47
N ILE A 103 -4.39 -5.51 -1.60
CA ILE A 103 -2.97 -5.20 -1.75
C ILE A 103 -2.21 -5.67 -0.50
N GLY A 104 -2.68 -5.28 0.70
CA GLY A 104 -2.04 -5.69 1.94
C GLY A 104 -2.07 -7.20 2.17
N PHE A 105 -3.09 -7.90 1.66
CA PHE A 105 -3.15 -9.34 1.70
C PHE A 105 -2.14 -9.98 0.73
N ALA A 106 -2.01 -9.44 -0.48
CA ALA A 106 -1.03 -9.92 -1.43
C ALA A 106 0.40 -9.79 -0.87
N GLU A 107 0.75 -8.63 -0.33
CA GLU A 107 2.06 -8.42 0.32
C GLU A 107 2.23 -9.23 1.60
N LEU A 108 1.17 -9.43 2.39
CA LEU A 108 1.26 -10.32 3.55
C LEU A 108 1.56 -11.77 3.13
N MET A 109 1.00 -12.22 2.01
CA MET A 109 1.34 -13.54 1.46
C MET A 109 2.77 -13.57 0.96
N ASP A 110 3.26 -12.49 0.35
CA ASP A 110 4.64 -12.30 -0.06
C ASP A 110 5.62 -12.52 1.10
N GLU A 111 5.42 -11.76 2.16
CA GLU A 111 6.28 -11.72 3.36
C GLU A 111 6.16 -12.96 4.24
N THR A 112 5.16 -13.81 4.00
CA THR A 112 5.00 -15.09 4.70
C THR A 112 5.28 -16.29 3.82
N SER A 113 5.83 -16.06 2.62
CA SER A 113 6.15 -17.08 1.64
C SER A 113 4.92 -17.93 1.26
N PHE A 114 3.78 -17.29 1.00
CA PHE A 114 2.42 -17.87 0.90
C PHE A 114 1.99 -18.71 2.11
N GLY A 115 2.52 -18.40 3.29
CA GLY A 115 2.34 -19.16 4.51
C GLY A 115 3.22 -20.41 4.59
N SER A 116 4.20 -20.61 3.71
CA SER A 116 5.16 -21.72 3.82
C SER A 116 5.92 -21.65 5.15
N ARG A 117 6.28 -20.44 5.59
CA ARG A 117 6.89 -20.18 6.91
C ARG A 117 5.97 -20.59 8.07
N LEU A 118 4.65 -20.50 7.90
CA LEU A 118 3.66 -20.79 8.94
C LEU A 118 3.23 -22.27 8.97
N PHE A 119 3.12 -22.89 7.79
CA PHE A 119 2.54 -24.24 7.63
C PHE A 119 3.57 -25.30 7.24
N GLY A 120 4.81 -24.91 6.94
CA GLY A 120 5.93 -25.81 6.68
C GLY A 120 5.84 -26.58 5.36
N PHE A 121 5.13 -26.07 4.36
CA PHE A 121 5.16 -26.65 3.01
C PHE A 121 6.34 -26.10 2.21
N GLN A 122 6.80 -26.83 1.20
CA GLN A 122 7.86 -26.37 0.29
C GLN A 122 7.26 -25.59 -0.87
N PRO A 123 7.67 -24.33 -1.10
CA PRO A 123 7.24 -23.59 -2.27
C PRO A 123 7.79 -24.23 -3.57
N PRO A 124 7.10 -24.07 -4.70
CA PRO A 124 7.54 -24.65 -5.96
C PRO A 124 8.81 -23.96 -6.48
N ALA A 125 9.68 -24.69 -7.16
CA ALA A 125 10.92 -24.12 -7.69
C ALA A 125 10.68 -23.06 -8.78
N LEU A 126 11.46 -21.97 -8.74
CA LEU A 126 11.38 -20.87 -9.71
C LEU A 126 12.35 -21.08 -10.89
N TYR A 127 11.94 -20.65 -12.10
CA TYR A 127 12.82 -20.68 -13.27
C TYR A 127 14.06 -19.80 -13.06
N GLY A 128 15.25 -20.37 -13.30
CA GLY A 128 16.53 -19.69 -13.04
C GLY A 128 17.04 -19.83 -11.60
N GLY A 129 16.37 -20.62 -10.75
CA GLY A 129 16.77 -20.89 -9.37
C GLY A 129 15.93 -20.12 -8.34
N GLY A 130 16.01 -20.55 -7.08
CA GLY A 130 15.13 -20.06 -6.01
C GLY A 130 13.79 -20.79 -5.96
N GLU A 131 12.90 -20.30 -5.13
CA GLU A 131 11.56 -20.82 -4.91
C GLU A 131 10.55 -19.73 -5.31
N LEU A 132 9.33 -20.12 -5.70
CA LEU A 132 8.21 -19.20 -5.94
C LEU A 132 7.44 -19.12 -4.63
N ASP A 133 7.82 -18.18 -3.80
CA ASP A 133 7.27 -18.00 -2.47
C ASP A 133 6.68 -16.60 -2.26
N GLY A 134 6.92 -15.69 -3.20
CA GLY A 134 6.27 -14.39 -3.29
C GLY A 134 5.47 -14.14 -4.57
N PHE A 135 4.62 -13.12 -4.55
CA PHE A 135 4.19 -12.43 -5.76
C PHE A 135 5.32 -11.61 -6.40
N HIS A 136 6.29 -11.11 -5.63
CA HIS A 136 7.45 -10.39 -6.18
C HIS A 136 8.29 -11.27 -7.13
N ASP A 137 8.36 -12.57 -6.87
CA ASP A 137 8.99 -13.56 -7.76
C ASP A 137 8.43 -13.57 -9.18
N LEU A 138 7.18 -13.12 -9.39
CA LEU A 138 6.63 -12.99 -10.74
C LEU A 138 7.34 -11.88 -11.53
N LEU A 139 7.78 -10.80 -10.86
CA LEU A 139 8.58 -9.75 -11.47
C LEU A 139 10.01 -10.24 -11.73
N ILE A 140 10.61 -10.98 -10.79
CA ILE A 140 11.90 -11.65 -11.01
C ILE A 140 11.81 -12.58 -12.22
N LEU A 141 10.77 -13.41 -12.30
CA LEU A 141 10.54 -14.33 -13.40
C LEU A 141 10.41 -13.58 -14.73
N ALA A 142 9.60 -12.52 -14.78
CA ALA A 142 9.46 -11.68 -15.96
C ALA A 142 10.80 -11.07 -16.38
N TYR A 143 11.58 -10.55 -15.42
CA TYR A 143 12.91 -10.01 -15.67
C TYR A 143 13.86 -11.07 -16.25
N ARG A 144 13.91 -12.27 -15.66
CA ARG A 144 14.74 -13.39 -16.14
C ARG A 144 14.37 -13.83 -17.55
N VAL A 145 13.07 -14.01 -17.82
CA VAL A 145 12.57 -14.38 -19.15
C VAL A 145 12.92 -13.31 -20.19
N LEU A 146 12.74 -12.02 -19.87
CA LEU A 146 13.12 -10.93 -20.76
C LEU A 146 14.63 -10.86 -20.98
N ARG A 147 15.43 -11.13 -19.94
CA ARG A 147 16.90 -11.15 -20.03
C ARG A 147 17.39 -12.23 -20.99
N ASP A 148 16.77 -13.41 -20.94
CA ASP A 148 17.09 -14.53 -21.81
C ASP A 148 16.69 -14.26 -23.28
N ILE A 149 15.63 -13.46 -23.51
CA ILE A 149 15.25 -13.00 -24.85
C ILE A 149 16.23 -11.92 -25.35
N HIS A 150 16.41 -10.84 -24.57
CA HIS A 150 17.33 -9.77 -24.87
C HIS A 150 17.64 -8.93 -23.60
N PRO A 151 18.91 -8.80 -23.17
CA PRO A 151 19.27 -8.11 -21.92
C PRO A 151 18.71 -6.68 -21.79
N THR A 152 18.64 -5.93 -22.88
CA THR A 152 18.06 -4.57 -22.87
C THR A 152 16.58 -4.55 -22.48
N LEU A 153 15.78 -5.57 -22.82
CA LEU A 153 14.36 -5.60 -22.45
C LEU A 153 14.19 -5.74 -20.94
N ALA A 154 15.03 -6.54 -20.29
CA ALA A 154 15.05 -6.69 -18.84
C ALA A 154 15.38 -5.35 -18.15
N TRP A 155 16.40 -4.64 -18.64
CA TRP A 155 16.74 -3.31 -18.12
C TRP A 155 15.69 -2.23 -18.42
N ILE A 156 14.97 -2.33 -19.55
CA ILE A 156 13.83 -1.46 -19.83
C ILE A 156 12.72 -1.71 -18.80
N LEU A 157 12.41 -2.98 -18.47
CA LEU A 157 11.42 -3.30 -17.43
C LEU A 157 11.84 -2.70 -16.08
N ALA A 158 13.07 -2.94 -15.63
CA ALA A 158 13.58 -2.38 -14.38
C ALA A 158 13.56 -0.84 -14.39
N GLY A 159 13.95 -0.21 -15.50
CA GLY A 159 13.90 1.24 -15.66
C GLY A 159 12.48 1.81 -15.64
N LEU A 160 11.51 1.11 -16.24
CA LEU A 160 10.10 1.49 -16.21
C LEU A 160 9.52 1.36 -14.79
N LEU A 161 9.83 0.27 -14.08
CA LEU A 161 9.44 0.09 -12.68
C LEU A 161 10.02 1.20 -11.81
N LEU A 162 11.31 1.53 -11.97
CA LEU A 162 11.95 2.63 -11.25
C LEU A 162 11.28 3.97 -11.54
N ALA A 163 11.07 4.29 -12.82
CA ALA A 163 10.45 5.55 -13.24
C ALA A 163 9.01 5.68 -12.72
N ALA A 164 8.23 4.59 -12.78
CA ALA A 164 6.88 4.55 -12.24
C ALA A 164 6.88 4.75 -10.72
N SER A 165 7.74 4.03 -10.00
CA SER A 165 7.85 4.10 -8.54
C SER A 165 8.21 5.52 -8.07
N LEU A 166 9.25 6.11 -8.65
CA LEU A 166 9.66 7.49 -8.36
C LEU A 166 8.58 8.49 -8.76
N GLY A 167 7.92 8.28 -9.91
CA GLY A 167 6.82 9.12 -10.36
C GLY A 167 5.65 9.13 -9.38
N MET A 168 5.28 7.96 -8.85
CA MET A 168 4.20 7.80 -7.87
C MET A 168 4.56 8.44 -6.52
N MET A 169 5.80 8.29 -6.05
CA MET A 169 6.28 8.97 -4.85
C MET A 169 6.29 10.49 -5.01
N MET A 170 6.87 11.01 -6.10
CA MET A 170 6.90 12.44 -6.38
C MET A 170 5.48 13.01 -6.49
N PHE A 171 4.58 12.28 -7.16
CA PHE A 171 3.18 12.65 -7.22
C PHE A 171 2.59 12.76 -5.81
N ALA A 172 2.70 11.71 -4.99
CA ALA A 172 2.17 11.71 -3.62
C ALA A 172 2.73 12.86 -2.76
N LEU A 173 4.04 13.11 -2.83
CA LEU A 173 4.70 14.20 -2.11
C LEU A 173 4.27 15.58 -2.63
N SER A 174 4.01 15.73 -3.93
CA SER A 174 3.49 16.98 -4.50
C SER A 174 2.09 17.32 -3.96
N GLN A 175 1.29 16.30 -3.63
CA GLN A 175 -0.03 16.47 -3.02
C GLN A 175 0.07 16.96 -1.57
N LEU A 176 1.12 16.61 -0.83
CA LEU A 176 1.41 17.17 0.50
C LEU A 176 1.73 18.67 0.42
N GLY A 177 2.59 19.07 -0.54
CA GLY A 177 3.00 20.46 -0.71
C GLY A 177 1.86 21.42 -1.07
N ARG A 178 0.80 20.90 -1.70
CA ARG A 178 -0.42 21.65 -2.06
C ARG A 178 -1.43 21.77 -0.90
N GLY A 179 -1.18 21.09 0.23
CA GLY A 179 -2.21 20.66 1.18
C GLY A 179 -2.41 21.48 2.46
N VAL A 180 -2.40 22.82 2.43
CA VAL A 180 -2.90 23.64 3.56
C VAL A 180 -4.04 24.61 3.19
N GLY A 181 -4.38 24.80 1.91
CA GLY A 181 -5.42 25.78 1.53
C GLY A 181 -6.20 25.55 0.23
N GLU A 182 -5.78 24.64 -0.65
CA GLU A 182 -6.44 24.45 -1.95
C GLU A 182 -7.46 23.30 -1.94
N LYS A 183 -8.46 23.37 -2.83
CA LYS A 183 -9.46 22.30 -3.02
C LYS A 183 -8.74 21.01 -3.43
N SER A 184 -8.64 20.08 -2.49
CA SER A 184 -8.00 18.80 -2.70
C SER A 184 -8.69 17.98 -3.79
N SER A 185 -7.90 17.37 -4.69
CA SER A 185 -8.39 16.45 -5.70
C SER A 185 -8.72 15.08 -5.10
N TRP A 186 -9.60 14.30 -5.74
CA TRP A 186 -9.89 12.92 -5.34
C TRP A 186 -8.63 12.04 -5.29
N LEU A 187 -7.66 12.25 -6.18
CA LEU A 187 -6.38 11.54 -6.15
C LEU A 187 -5.56 11.82 -4.89
N ALA A 188 -5.65 13.04 -4.33
CA ALA A 188 -4.98 13.37 -3.09
C ALA A 188 -5.51 12.54 -1.91
N ASP A 189 -6.78 12.10 -1.98
CA ASP A 189 -7.35 11.23 -0.95
C ASP A 189 -6.74 9.82 -0.94
N HIS A 190 -5.90 9.51 -1.93
CA HIS A 190 -5.22 8.23 -2.10
C HIS A 190 -3.68 8.36 -2.06
N MET A 191 -3.15 9.51 -1.60
CA MET A 191 -1.69 9.77 -1.55
C MET A 191 -0.89 8.68 -0.84
N LEU A 192 -1.43 8.09 0.23
CA LEU A 192 -0.75 7.03 0.98
C LEU A 192 -0.63 5.73 0.18
N ILE A 193 -1.62 5.40 -0.68
CA ILE A 193 -1.52 4.27 -1.61
C ILE A 193 -0.45 4.54 -2.65
N PHE A 194 -0.35 5.78 -3.16
CA PHE A 194 0.71 6.16 -4.09
C PHE A 194 2.11 6.07 -3.47
N LEU A 195 2.26 6.46 -2.19
CA LEU A 195 3.52 6.28 -1.46
C LEU A 195 3.87 4.81 -1.30
N HIS A 196 2.90 3.99 -0.89
CA HIS A 196 3.06 2.55 -0.75
C HIS A 196 3.51 1.89 -2.07
N ILE A 197 2.80 2.12 -3.18
CA ILE A 197 3.17 1.62 -4.51
C ILE A 197 4.58 2.08 -4.91
N GLY A 198 4.94 3.31 -4.54
CA GLY A 198 6.26 3.85 -4.76
C GLY A 198 7.37 3.12 -4.00
N PHE A 199 7.15 2.83 -2.71
CA PHE A 199 8.13 2.10 -1.89
C PHE A 199 8.27 0.64 -2.31
N ILE A 200 7.17 -0.09 -2.46
CA ILE A 200 7.22 -1.50 -2.89
C ILE A 200 7.86 -1.59 -4.28
N GLY A 201 7.48 -0.72 -5.22
CA GLY A 201 8.10 -0.72 -6.55
C GLY A 201 9.61 -0.41 -6.54
N LEU A 202 10.11 0.38 -5.57
CA LEU A 202 11.56 0.57 -5.38
C LEU A 202 12.23 -0.68 -4.81
N ALA A 203 11.60 -1.37 -3.86
CA ALA A 203 12.10 -2.66 -3.35
C ALA A 203 12.23 -3.67 -4.50
N GLN A 204 11.19 -3.78 -5.31
CA GLN A 204 11.14 -4.66 -6.48
C GLN A 204 12.20 -4.35 -7.54
N VAL A 205 12.57 -3.07 -7.72
CA VAL A 205 13.68 -2.70 -8.60
C VAL A 205 15.01 -3.19 -8.04
N ILE A 206 15.20 -3.14 -6.73
CA ILE A 206 16.41 -3.64 -6.09
C ILE A 206 16.49 -5.16 -6.23
N ASP A 207 15.41 -5.85 -5.89
CA ASP A 207 15.29 -7.31 -5.97
C ASP A 207 15.68 -7.85 -7.36
N VAL A 208 15.09 -7.30 -8.44
CA VAL A 208 15.40 -7.77 -9.80
C VAL A 208 16.78 -7.36 -10.33
N ALA A 209 17.37 -6.28 -9.82
CA ALA A 209 18.57 -5.67 -10.39
C ALA A 209 19.85 -5.86 -9.57
N ALA A 210 19.77 -6.35 -8.34
CA ALA A 210 20.89 -6.40 -7.40
C ALA A 210 21.03 -7.74 -6.68
N GLU A 211 22.28 -8.22 -6.56
CA GLU A 211 22.61 -9.47 -5.85
C GLU A 211 23.40 -9.21 -4.54
N SER A 212 23.45 -7.95 -4.08
CA SER A 212 24.25 -7.54 -2.92
C SER A 212 23.47 -7.69 -1.62
N LYS A 213 24.11 -8.26 -0.58
CA LYS A 213 23.57 -8.31 0.79
C LYS A 213 23.17 -6.94 1.34
N VAL A 214 23.88 -5.87 0.95
CA VAL A 214 23.53 -4.51 1.40
C VAL A 214 22.27 -4.03 0.70
N LEU A 215 22.08 -4.41 -0.56
CA LEU A 215 20.90 -4.02 -1.33
C LEU A 215 19.68 -4.82 -0.90
N SER A 216 19.82 -6.11 -0.61
CA SER A 216 18.77 -6.91 0.06
C SER A 216 18.35 -6.28 1.40
N ALA A 217 19.29 -5.83 2.25
CA ALA A 217 18.90 -5.10 3.47
C ALA A 217 18.15 -3.77 3.22
N VAL A 218 18.38 -3.12 2.07
CA VAL A 218 17.67 -1.88 1.68
C VAL A 218 16.28 -2.22 1.13
N GLU A 219 16.17 -3.28 0.34
CA GLU A 219 14.92 -3.85 -0.14
C GLU A 219 13.98 -4.17 1.03
N GLU A 220 14.41 -4.98 2.00
CA GLU A 220 13.67 -5.29 3.23
C GLU A 220 13.16 -4.03 3.94
N MET A 221 14.03 -3.02 4.06
CA MET A 221 13.67 -1.74 4.68
C MET A 221 12.64 -0.95 3.85
N LEU A 222 12.68 -1.04 2.51
CA LEU A 222 11.72 -0.42 1.62
C LEU A 222 10.36 -1.12 1.66
N GLU A 223 10.32 -2.44 1.76
CA GLU A 223 9.08 -3.23 1.90
C GLU A 223 8.39 -2.92 3.22
N PHE A 224 9.16 -2.92 4.31
CA PHE A 224 8.64 -2.45 5.60
C PHE A 224 8.15 -1.00 5.52
N ASN A 225 8.89 -0.10 4.87
CA ASN A 225 8.44 1.27 4.66
C ASN A 225 7.19 1.37 3.78
N ALA A 226 6.95 0.43 2.85
CA ALA A 226 5.74 0.35 2.05
C ALA A 226 4.52 -0.07 2.88
N SER A 227 4.71 -0.96 3.87
CA SER A 227 3.63 -1.43 4.74
C SER A 227 3.01 -0.29 5.59
N LEU A 228 3.82 0.69 6.00
CA LEU A 228 3.39 1.79 6.88
C LEU A 228 2.34 2.73 6.23
N PRO A 229 2.54 3.30 5.03
CA PRO A 229 1.52 4.10 4.35
C PRO A 229 0.22 3.33 4.14
N LEU A 230 0.27 2.03 3.84
CA LEU A 230 -0.93 1.21 3.67
C LEU A 230 -1.70 1.05 4.99
N LEU A 231 -0.99 0.76 6.09
CA LEU A 231 -1.56 0.72 7.43
C LEU A 231 -2.25 2.04 7.80
N PHE A 232 -1.56 3.16 7.64
CA PHE A 232 -2.13 4.48 7.93
C PHE A 232 -3.27 4.86 6.98
N TYR A 233 -3.23 4.39 5.73
CA TYR A 233 -4.32 4.58 4.79
C TYR A 233 -5.60 3.92 5.29
N VAL A 234 -5.53 2.67 5.74
CA VAL A 234 -6.68 1.98 6.35
C VAL A 234 -7.13 2.67 7.63
N ALA A 235 -6.19 3.02 8.51
CA ALA A 235 -6.45 3.71 9.78
C ALA A 235 -7.07 5.11 9.63
N SER A 236 -6.89 5.76 8.48
CA SER A 236 -7.45 7.09 8.20
C SER A 236 -8.95 7.08 7.84
N ARG A 237 -9.50 5.92 7.45
CA ARG A 237 -10.88 5.77 6.97
C ARG A 237 -12.01 5.70 8.03
N PRO A 238 -11.78 5.42 9.32
CA PRO A 238 -12.84 5.37 10.34
C PRO A 238 -13.48 6.71 10.75
N SER A 239 -13.11 7.85 10.15
CA SER A 239 -13.44 9.18 10.73
C SER A 239 -14.83 9.74 10.41
N SER A 240 -15.68 9.04 9.67
CA SER A 240 -17.02 9.53 9.30
C SER A 240 -18.08 8.42 9.33
N ARG A 241 -18.63 8.16 10.53
CA ARG A 241 -19.92 7.46 10.66
C ARG A 241 -20.91 8.09 9.68
N PRO A 242 -21.71 7.30 8.94
CA PRO A 242 -22.97 7.82 8.45
C PRO A 242 -23.75 8.27 9.68
N ILE A 243 -24.07 9.56 9.76
CA ILE A 243 -25.08 10.02 10.71
C ILE A 243 -26.36 9.35 10.23
N ASN A 244 -26.80 8.32 10.96
CA ASN A 244 -28.14 7.79 10.81
C ASN A 244 -29.10 8.91 11.22
N ASN A 245 -29.47 9.75 10.26
CA ASN A 245 -30.70 10.53 10.33
C ASN A 245 -31.85 9.56 10.02
N ALA A 246 -32.13 8.66 10.95
CA ALA A 246 -33.43 7.99 11.01
C ALA A 246 -34.31 8.84 11.92
N GLY A 247 -34.99 9.79 11.29
CA GLY A 247 -36.23 10.38 11.80
C GLY A 247 -37.41 9.67 11.16
#